data_AF-A0A6G1SVW1-F1
#
_entry.id   AF-A0A6G1SVW1-F1
#
_cell.length_a   1.000
_cell.length_b   1.000
_cell.length_c   1.000
_cell.angle_alpha   90.00
_cell.angle_beta   90.00
_cell.angle_gamma   90.00
#
_symmetry.space_group_name_H-M   'P 1'
#
loop_
_entity.id
_entity.type
_entity.pdbx_description
1 polymer ?
#
loop_
_entity_poly.entity_id
_entity_poly.type
_entity_poly.pdbx_seq_one_letter_code
_entity_poly.pdbx_strand_id
1 'polypeptide(L)'
;MTRPDAAVAERLEAWRMRLTASRARLLEALRDVTERDFAQALGEQTVVQALASLAPAERASMEGAARDAGVPTAEGPRGPAPTKALPPQVMHDLAGARYETLRLLEAAATTQPPPDRALLEAVDAAVEAVAQREEAMAERIEGRPGGPDPRDPMGGRPNDDVRFAGFGAPRPPNLVRIRKRP
;
A
#
# COMPACT_ATOMS: atom_id res chain seq x y z
N MET A 1 14.12 32.06 -22.90
CA MET A 1 13.23 31.09 -23.54
C MET A 1 13.79 29.70 -23.27
N THR A 2 13.21 28.97 -22.34
CA THR A 2 13.61 27.59 -21.99
C THR A 2 13.21 26.67 -23.15
N ARG A 3 14.09 25.75 -23.58
CA ARG A 3 13.74 24.79 -24.64
C ARG A 3 12.57 23.93 -24.14
N PRO A 4 11.55 23.63 -24.98
CA PRO A 4 10.41 22.79 -24.58
C PRO A 4 10.83 21.48 -23.89
N ASP A 5 11.90 20.87 -24.39
CA ASP A 5 12.46 19.63 -23.85
C ASP A 5 12.99 19.77 -22.41
N ALA A 6 13.54 20.93 -22.06
CA ALA A 6 14.05 21.18 -20.70
C ALA A 6 12.89 21.37 -19.71
N ALA A 7 11.80 22.01 -20.10
CA ALA A 7 10.62 22.17 -19.25
C ALA A 7 9.92 20.82 -18.98
N VAL A 8 9.87 19.93 -19.97
CA VAL A 8 9.32 18.57 -19.80
C VAL A 8 10.23 17.73 -18.89
N ALA A 9 11.56 17.83 -19.05
CA ALA A 9 12.52 17.14 -18.19
C ALA A 9 12.45 17.61 -16.72
N GLU A 10 12.34 18.92 -16.49
CA GLU A 10 12.13 19.49 -15.15
C GLU A 10 10.83 18.97 -14.52
N ARG A 11 9.75 18.87 -15.30
CA ARG A 11 8.46 18.36 -14.81
C ARG A 11 8.52 16.87 -14.49
N LEU A 12 9.19 16.07 -15.33
CA LEU A 12 9.43 14.65 -15.07
C LEU A 12 10.17 14.44 -13.74
N GLU A 13 11.21 15.22 -13.48
CA GLU A 13 11.94 15.14 -12.22
C GLU A 13 11.06 15.56 -11.03
N ALA A 14 10.26 16.61 -11.18
CA ALA A 14 9.31 17.03 -10.16
C ALA A 14 8.28 15.92 -9.83
N TRP A 15 7.75 15.23 -10.84
CA TRP A 15 6.84 14.09 -10.63
C TRP A 15 7.52 12.94 -9.89
N ARG A 16 8.75 12.59 -10.28
CA ARG A 16 9.54 11.55 -9.60
C ARG A 16 9.80 11.90 -8.15
N MET A 17 10.18 13.14 -7.86
CA MET A 17 10.40 13.63 -6.50
C MET A 17 9.12 13.55 -5.67
N ARG A 18 7.98 14.01 -6.23
CA ARG A 18 6.68 14.00 -5.55
C ARG A 18 6.25 12.59 -5.16
N LEU A 19 6.32 11.66 -6.11
CA LEU A 19 5.95 10.24 -5.91
C LEU A 19 6.92 9.50 -4.99
N THR A 20 8.21 9.84 -5.03
CA THR A 20 9.22 9.30 -4.11
C THR A 20 8.93 9.77 -2.69
N ALA A 21 8.63 11.06 -2.50
CA ALA A 21 8.34 11.63 -1.19
C ALA A 21 7.08 11.01 -0.56
N SER A 22 5.99 10.87 -1.33
CA SER A 22 4.75 10.26 -0.82
C SER A 22 4.94 8.79 -0.46
N ARG A 23 5.67 8.02 -1.29
CA ARG A 23 5.97 6.62 -0.99
C ARG A 23 6.87 6.49 0.24
N ALA A 24 7.89 7.33 0.36
CA ALA A 24 8.78 7.34 1.52
C ALA A 24 7.99 7.61 2.81
N ARG A 25 7.04 8.56 2.79
CA ARG A 25 6.16 8.81 3.94
C ARG A 25 5.31 7.59 4.29
N LEU A 26 4.70 6.93 3.31
CA LEU A 26 3.94 5.70 3.56
C LEU A 26 4.81 4.59 4.17
N LEU A 27 6.03 4.40 3.64
CA LEU A 27 6.96 3.41 4.17
C LEU A 27 7.42 3.76 5.60
N GLU A 28 7.56 5.04 5.92
CA GLU A 28 7.88 5.50 7.26
C GLU A 28 6.75 5.15 8.24
N ALA A 29 5.50 5.41 7.87
CA ALA A 29 4.33 5.03 8.68
C ALA A 29 4.23 3.51 8.92
N LEU A 30 4.80 2.71 8.00
CA LEU A 30 4.86 1.25 8.10
C LEU A 30 6.07 0.71 8.88
N ARG A 31 7.07 1.54 9.19
CA ARG A 31 8.33 1.10 9.79
C ARG A 31 8.14 0.29 11.08
N ASP A 32 7.21 0.73 11.93
CA ASP A 32 6.90 0.11 13.22
C ASP A 32 5.63 -0.76 13.19
N VAL A 33 5.14 -1.11 11.99
CA VAL A 33 3.98 -1.99 11.82
C VAL A 33 4.44 -3.44 11.85
N THR A 34 3.94 -4.21 12.81
CA THR A 34 4.23 -5.64 12.94
C THR A 34 3.24 -6.50 12.15
N GLU A 35 3.52 -7.80 12.01
CA GLU A 35 2.60 -8.77 11.39
C GLU A 35 1.20 -8.76 12.02
N ARG A 36 1.12 -8.57 13.35
CA ARG A 36 -0.15 -8.47 14.07
C ARG A 36 -0.94 -7.22 13.66
N ASP A 37 -0.24 -6.13 13.39
CA ASP A 37 -0.84 -4.83 13.06
C ASP A 37 -1.46 -4.83 11.66
N PHE A 38 -0.93 -5.63 10.74
CA PHE A 38 -1.52 -5.80 9.41
C PHE A 38 -2.96 -6.34 9.45
N ALA A 39 -3.31 -7.14 10.47
CA ALA A 39 -4.65 -7.67 10.67
C ALA A 39 -5.56 -6.72 11.48
N GLN A 40 -5.04 -5.63 12.03
CA GLN A 40 -5.85 -4.66 12.77
C GLN A 40 -6.78 -3.88 11.84
N ALA A 41 -7.92 -3.49 12.39
CA ALA A 41 -8.92 -2.69 11.69
C ALA A 41 -8.43 -1.24 11.48
N LEU A 42 -8.66 -0.72 10.28
CA LEU A 42 -8.38 0.62 9.83
C LEU A 42 -9.66 1.20 9.20
N GLY A 43 -10.68 1.44 10.03
CA GLY A 43 -12.05 1.68 9.57
C GLY A 43 -12.74 0.36 9.21
N GLU A 44 -13.32 0.26 8.01
CA GLU A 44 -14.05 -0.94 7.55
C GLU A 44 -13.14 -2.04 6.97
N GLN A 45 -11.83 -1.78 6.82
CA GLN A 45 -10.85 -2.69 6.23
C GLN A 45 -9.72 -2.95 7.23
N THR A 46 -8.96 -4.03 7.07
CA THR A 46 -7.70 -4.18 7.79
C THR A 46 -6.59 -3.32 7.18
N VAL A 47 -5.50 -3.07 7.89
CA VAL A 47 -4.33 -2.36 7.36
C VAL A 47 -3.83 -3.01 6.06
N VAL A 48 -3.71 -4.34 6.00
CA VAL A 48 -3.26 -5.04 4.78
C VAL A 48 -4.24 -4.90 3.62
N GLN A 49 -5.55 -4.92 3.88
CA GLN A 49 -6.57 -4.72 2.84
C GLN A 49 -6.56 -3.28 2.32
N ALA A 50 -6.42 -2.31 3.22
CA ALA A 50 -6.32 -0.91 2.86
C ALA A 50 -5.08 -0.64 1.99
N LEU A 51 -3.92 -1.19 2.36
CA LEU A 51 -2.70 -1.10 1.55
C LEU A 51 -2.83 -1.83 0.20
N ALA A 52 -3.48 -3.00 0.16
CA ALA A 52 -3.71 -3.76 -1.07
C ALA A 52 -4.55 -2.98 -2.11
N SER A 53 -5.34 -2.00 -1.67
CA SER A 53 -6.13 -1.14 -2.56
C SER A 53 -5.30 -0.06 -3.30
N LEU A 54 -4.11 0.29 -2.77
CA LEU A 54 -3.31 1.39 -3.30
C LEU A 54 -2.73 1.09 -4.69
N ALA A 55 -2.14 -0.09 -4.88
CA ALA A 55 -1.50 -0.45 -6.15
C ALA A 55 -2.49 -0.47 -7.34
N PRO A 56 -3.68 -1.11 -7.25
CA PRO A 56 -4.70 -1.02 -8.29
C PRO A 56 -5.16 0.42 -8.54
N ALA A 57 -5.35 1.21 -7.48
CA ALA A 57 -5.80 2.59 -7.63
C ALA A 57 -4.72 3.51 -8.22
N GLU A 58 -3.43 3.27 -7.94
CA GLU A 58 -2.32 3.95 -8.60
C GLU A 58 -2.34 3.68 -10.11
N ARG A 59 -2.39 2.40 -10.50
CA ARG A 59 -2.49 1.99 -11.90
C ARG A 59 -3.69 2.64 -12.59
N ALA A 60 -4.87 2.59 -11.98
CA ALA A 60 -6.09 3.17 -12.54
C ALA A 60 -5.97 4.69 -12.79
N SER A 61 -5.35 5.46 -11.88
CA SER A 61 -5.13 6.89 -12.08
C SER A 61 -4.15 7.16 -13.24
N MET A 62 -3.05 6.42 -13.30
CA MET A 62 -2.06 6.60 -14.37
C MET A 62 -2.59 6.14 -15.73
N GLU A 63 -3.40 5.09 -15.77
CA GLU A 63 -4.10 4.64 -16.98
C GLU A 63 -5.13 5.65 -17.46
N GLY A 64 -5.86 6.30 -16.54
CA GLY A 64 -6.77 7.40 -16.88
C GLY A 64 -6.03 8.51 -17.60
N ALA A 65 -4.96 9.02 -16.98
CA ALA A 65 -4.13 10.07 -17.58
C ALA A 65 -3.51 9.66 -18.93
N ALA A 66 -3.01 8.43 -19.03
CA ALA A 66 -2.46 7.93 -20.29
C ALA A 66 -3.52 7.79 -21.39
N ARG A 67 -4.72 7.29 -21.06
CA ARG A 67 -5.82 7.15 -22.02
C ARG A 67 -6.30 8.52 -22.52
N ASP A 68 -6.51 9.46 -21.60
CA ASP A 68 -6.96 10.82 -21.92
C ASP A 68 -5.95 11.55 -22.82
N ALA A 69 -4.68 11.13 -22.76
CA ALA A 69 -3.59 11.66 -23.57
C ALA A 69 -3.17 10.80 -24.77
N GLY A 70 -3.84 9.67 -25.03
CA GLY A 70 -3.51 8.78 -26.15
C GLY A 70 -2.16 8.06 -26.03
N VAL A 71 -1.60 7.94 -24.83
CA VAL A 71 -0.35 7.20 -24.57
C VAL A 71 -0.67 5.70 -24.42
N PRO A 72 0.00 4.80 -25.18
CA PRO A 72 -0.20 3.37 -25.02
C PRO A 72 0.17 2.92 -23.61
N THR A 73 -0.73 2.17 -22.95
CA THR A 73 -0.44 1.51 -21.68
C THR A 73 -0.10 0.04 -21.94
N ALA A 74 0.77 -0.54 -21.11
CA ALA A 74 1.10 -1.96 -21.23
C ALA A 74 -0.17 -2.81 -21.03
N GLU A 75 -0.47 -3.67 -22.02
CA GLU A 75 -1.53 -4.67 -21.93
C GLU A 75 -1.04 -5.84 -21.07
N GLY A 76 -1.73 -6.09 -19.97
CA GLY A 76 -1.46 -7.23 -19.10
C GLY A 76 -2.66 -7.51 -18.21
N PRO A 77 -2.86 -8.76 -17.75
CA PRO A 77 -3.98 -9.09 -16.89
C PRO A 77 -3.87 -8.33 -15.56
N ARG A 78 -4.70 -7.30 -15.40
CA ARG A 78 -4.90 -6.58 -14.14
C ARG A 78 -6.03 -7.27 -13.39
N GLY A 79 -5.65 -8.24 -12.55
CA GLY A 79 -6.61 -8.92 -11.68
C GLY A 79 -7.16 -7.97 -10.61
N PRO A 80 -8.36 -8.24 -10.06
CA PRO A 80 -8.84 -7.53 -8.88
C PRO A 80 -7.86 -7.71 -7.72
N ALA A 81 -7.87 -6.76 -6.77
CA ALA A 81 -7.09 -6.90 -5.54
C ALA A 81 -7.37 -8.26 -4.89
N PRO A 82 -6.35 -9.01 -4.46
CA PRO A 82 -6.54 -10.32 -3.86
C PRO A 82 -7.42 -10.21 -2.61
N THR A 83 -8.44 -11.07 -2.52
CA THR A 83 -9.35 -11.11 -1.36
C THR A 83 -8.66 -11.52 -0.06
N LYS A 84 -7.50 -12.18 -0.17
CA LYS A 84 -6.58 -12.50 0.93
C LYS A 84 -5.19 -11.96 0.59
N ALA A 85 -5.01 -10.66 0.79
CA ALA A 85 -3.73 -10.01 0.61
C ALA A 85 -2.76 -10.38 1.75
N LEU A 86 -1.54 -10.80 1.40
CA LEU A 86 -0.46 -11.03 2.34
C LEU A 86 0.48 -9.82 2.36
N PRO A 87 1.05 -9.40 3.50
CA PRO A 87 1.91 -8.21 3.56
C PRO A 87 3.06 -8.21 2.54
N PRO A 88 3.84 -9.31 2.35
CA PRO A 88 4.89 -9.33 1.32
C PRO A 88 4.36 -9.13 -0.09
N GLN A 89 3.18 -9.68 -0.40
CA GLN A 89 2.55 -9.54 -1.71
C GLN A 89 2.10 -8.09 -1.93
N VAL A 90 1.51 -7.44 -0.92
CA VAL A 90 1.11 -6.04 -1.01
C VAL A 90 2.31 -5.13 -1.26
N MET A 91 3.42 -5.36 -0.56
CA MET A 91 4.65 -4.59 -0.79
C MET A 91 5.21 -4.79 -2.20
N HIS A 92 5.15 -6.02 -2.72
CA HIS A 92 5.53 -6.31 -4.10
C HIS A 92 4.63 -5.62 -5.11
N ASP A 93 3.30 -5.64 -4.90
CA ASP A 93 2.33 -5.00 -5.79
C ASP A 93 2.51 -3.47 -5.80
N LEU A 94 2.79 -2.85 -4.65
CA LEU A 94 3.12 -1.43 -4.53
C LEU A 94 4.40 -1.07 -5.29
N ALA A 95 5.44 -1.90 -5.19
CA ALA A 95 6.68 -1.71 -5.93
C ALA A 95 6.46 -1.83 -7.44
N GLY A 96 5.68 -2.84 -7.86
CA GLY A 96 5.29 -3.06 -9.26
C GLY A 96 4.51 -1.87 -9.82
N ALA A 97 3.49 -1.40 -9.12
CA ALA A 97 2.71 -0.23 -9.51
C ALA A 97 3.60 1.02 -9.67
N ARG A 98 4.53 1.26 -8.73
CA ARG A 98 5.45 2.40 -8.83
C ARG A 98 6.37 2.28 -10.06
N TYR A 99 6.91 1.10 -10.32
CA TYR A 99 7.74 0.86 -11.51
C TYR A 99 6.97 1.15 -12.81
N GLU A 100 5.74 0.65 -12.91
CA GLU A 100 4.86 0.92 -14.05
C GLU A 100 4.57 2.42 -14.22
N THR A 101 4.27 3.12 -13.13
CA THR A 101 4.07 4.57 -13.11
C THR A 101 5.30 5.31 -13.64
N LEU A 102 6.49 5.01 -13.13
CA LEU A 102 7.72 5.68 -13.55
C LEU A 102 8.01 5.48 -15.05
N ARG A 103 7.79 4.26 -15.56
CA ARG A 103 7.92 3.99 -17.00
C ARG A 103 6.94 4.77 -17.84
N LEU A 104 5.70 4.93 -17.37
CA LEU A 104 4.68 5.69 -18.07
C LEU A 104 5.03 7.19 -18.10
N LEU A 105 5.51 7.74 -16.98
CA LEU A 105 5.97 9.13 -16.93
C LEU A 105 7.14 9.37 -17.91
N GLU A 106 8.10 8.45 -17.99
CA GLU A 106 9.19 8.51 -18.97
C GLU A 106 8.68 8.46 -20.41
N ALA A 107 7.75 7.55 -20.71
CA ALA A 107 7.13 7.45 -22.03
C ALA A 107 6.36 8.72 -22.40
N ALA A 108 5.59 9.29 -21.46
CA ALA A 108 4.88 10.55 -21.65
C ALA A 108 5.82 11.73 -21.89
N ALA A 109 6.96 11.79 -21.18
CA ALA A 109 7.95 12.84 -21.34
C ALA A 109 8.77 12.74 -22.65
N THR A 110 8.85 11.55 -23.25
CA THR A 110 9.66 11.28 -24.46
C THR A 110 8.82 10.99 -25.70
N THR A 111 7.50 11.16 -25.62
CA THR A 111 6.57 10.93 -26.74
C THR A 111 6.84 11.89 -27.91
N GLN A 112 6.50 11.44 -29.12
CA GLN A 112 6.61 12.20 -30.36
C GLN A 112 5.26 12.23 -31.07
N PRO A 113 4.68 13.42 -31.35
CA PRO A 113 5.22 14.76 -31.08
C PRO A 113 5.37 15.04 -29.56
N PRO A 114 6.15 16.07 -29.16
CA PRO A 114 6.31 16.44 -27.76
C PRO A 114 4.96 16.56 -27.03
N PRO A 115 4.91 16.20 -25.73
CA PRO A 115 3.66 16.20 -24.98
C PRO A 115 3.05 17.60 -24.97
N ASP A 116 1.76 17.67 -25.28
CA ASP A 116 1.03 18.92 -25.19
C ASP A 116 0.70 19.27 -23.73
N ARG A 117 0.17 20.48 -23.54
CA ARG A 117 -0.17 20.99 -22.21
C ARG A 117 -1.24 20.14 -21.51
N ALA A 118 -2.22 19.61 -22.25
CA ALA A 118 -3.32 18.85 -21.67
C ALA A 118 -2.82 17.52 -21.10
N LEU A 119 -1.93 16.83 -21.81
CA LEU A 119 -1.25 15.64 -21.31
C LEU A 119 -0.44 15.94 -20.04
N LEU A 120 0.35 17.01 -20.03
CA LEU A 120 1.14 17.38 -18.84
C LEU A 120 0.24 17.65 -17.62
N GLU A 121 -0.88 18.37 -17.80
CA GLU A 121 -1.84 18.66 -16.73
C GLU A 121 -2.58 17.39 -16.24
N ALA A 122 -2.93 16.47 -17.15
CA ALA A 122 -3.53 15.18 -16.79
C ALA A 122 -2.56 14.31 -15.96
N VAL A 123 -1.27 14.31 -16.32
CA VAL A 123 -0.24 13.60 -15.56
C VAL A 123 0.00 14.25 -14.20
N ASP A 124 0.04 15.58 -14.10
CA ASP A 124 0.14 16.27 -12.81
C ASP A 124 -1.00 15.85 -11.87
N ALA A 125 -2.23 15.85 -12.38
CA ALA A 125 -3.41 15.48 -11.60
C ALA A 125 -3.36 14.02 -11.13
N ALA A 126 -2.90 13.10 -12.00
CA ALA A 126 -2.74 11.69 -11.63
C ALA A 126 -1.63 11.49 -10.59
N VAL A 127 -0.47 12.13 -10.77
CA VAL A 127 0.64 12.10 -9.81
C VAL A 127 0.18 12.59 -8.45
N GLU A 128 -0.53 13.72 -8.41
CA GLU A 128 -1.01 14.28 -7.16
C GLU A 128 -2.09 13.41 -6.51
N ALA A 129 -3.01 12.84 -7.30
CA ALA A 129 -4.03 11.91 -6.79
C ALA A 129 -3.42 10.63 -6.20
N VAL A 130 -2.33 10.11 -6.77
CA VAL A 130 -1.58 8.97 -6.22
C VAL A 130 -0.93 9.37 -4.91
N ALA A 131 -0.24 10.51 -4.91
CA ALA A 131 0.54 10.96 -3.77
C ALA A 131 -0.36 11.28 -2.56
N GLN A 132 -1.49 11.95 -2.77
CA GLN A 132 -2.48 12.22 -1.72
C GLN A 132 -3.08 10.93 -1.13
N ARG A 133 -3.30 9.90 -1.95
CA ARG A 133 -3.80 8.61 -1.44
C ARG A 133 -2.78 7.90 -0.56
N GLU A 134 -1.50 7.95 -0.93
CA GLU A 134 -0.42 7.39 -0.11
C GLU A 134 -0.26 8.16 1.21
N GLU A 135 -0.31 9.49 1.16
CA GLU A 135 -0.22 10.35 2.34
C GLU A 135 -1.40 10.16 3.29
N ALA A 136 -2.63 10.14 2.76
CA ALA A 136 -3.83 9.87 3.55
C ALA A 136 -3.80 8.45 4.16
N MET A 137 -3.23 7.46 3.46
CA MET A 137 -3.05 6.13 4.02
C MET A 137 -2.01 6.14 5.15
N ALA A 138 -0.90 6.85 4.97
CA ALA A 138 0.13 7.02 6.00
C ALA A 138 -0.47 7.63 7.28
N GLU A 139 -1.23 8.72 7.14
CA GLU A 139 -1.90 9.39 8.26
C GLU A 139 -2.89 8.48 8.98
N ARG A 140 -3.65 7.67 8.24
CA ARG A 140 -4.56 6.68 8.84
C ARG A 140 -3.79 5.62 9.63
N ILE A 141 -2.68 5.12 9.10
CA ILE A 141 -1.84 4.11 9.74
C ILE A 141 -1.19 4.66 11.00
N GLU A 142 -0.70 5.90 10.97
CA GLU A 142 -0.13 6.60 12.13
C GLU A 142 -1.18 6.85 13.22
N GLY A 143 -2.41 7.21 12.82
CA GLY A 143 -3.53 7.45 13.73
C GLY A 143 -4.23 6.20 14.26
N ARG A 144 -3.72 4.99 13.97
CA ARG A 144 -4.39 3.74 14.38
C ARG A 144 -4.37 3.54 15.90
N PRO A 145 -5.45 3.01 16.51
CA PRO A 145 -5.44 2.65 17.91
C PRO A 145 -4.48 1.46 18.15
N GLY A 146 -3.47 1.63 19.00
CA GLY A 146 -2.46 0.60 19.28
C GLY A 146 -1.14 0.74 18.52
N GLY A 147 -0.89 1.88 17.87
CA GLY A 147 0.47 2.27 17.44
C GLY A 147 1.42 2.42 18.64
N PRO A 148 2.75 2.47 18.40
CA PRO A 148 3.73 2.62 19.48
C PRO A 148 3.37 3.86 20.34
N ASP A 149 3.15 3.67 21.64
CA ASP A 149 2.98 4.81 22.56
C ASP A 149 4.32 5.55 22.60
N PRO A 150 4.38 6.85 22.23
CA PRO A 150 5.62 7.63 22.33
C PRO A 150 6.15 7.73 23.77
N ARG A 151 5.38 7.30 24.77
CA ARG A 151 5.79 7.21 26.19
C ARG A 151 6.29 5.83 26.61
N ASP A 152 6.25 4.83 25.73
CA ASP A 152 6.75 3.48 26.01
C ASP A 152 7.76 3.01 24.94
N PRO A 153 8.98 3.57 24.92
CA PRO A 153 10.00 3.27 23.90
C PRO A 153 10.62 1.88 24.02
N MET A 154 10.21 1.08 25.01
CA MET A 154 10.80 -0.23 25.32
C MET A 154 9.71 -1.28 25.48
N GLY A 155 8.87 -1.42 24.45
CA GLY A 155 7.95 -2.54 24.21
C GLY A 155 7.56 -3.30 25.46
N GLY A 156 6.50 -2.83 26.13
CA GLY A 156 5.92 -3.46 27.31
C GLY A 156 6.02 -4.98 27.24
N ARG A 157 6.99 -5.52 27.98
CA ARG A 157 7.07 -6.96 28.22
C ARG A 157 5.72 -7.37 28.79
N PRO A 158 5.09 -8.46 28.33
CA PRO A 158 3.99 -9.04 29.07
C PRO A 158 4.59 -9.61 30.37
N ASN A 159 4.66 -8.79 31.42
CA ASN A 159 4.96 -9.27 32.77
C ASN A 159 3.72 -10.00 33.28
N ASP A 160 3.82 -11.32 33.25
CA ASP A 160 3.68 -12.16 34.44
C ASP A 160 2.60 -11.74 35.43
N ASP A 161 1.35 -12.06 35.10
CA ASP A 161 0.30 -12.26 36.11
C ASP A 161 -0.52 -13.53 35.82
N VAL A 162 0.11 -14.53 35.20
CA VAL A 162 -0.41 -15.92 35.29
C VAL A 162 0.03 -16.45 36.64
N ARG A 163 -0.82 -16.21 37.65
CA ARG A 163 -0.76 -16.93 38.92
C ARG A 163 -0.81 -18.43 38.62
N PHE A 164 0.34 -19.08 38.79
CA PHE A 164 0.48 -20.51 38.94
C PHE A 164 -0.49 -21.00 40.03
N ALA A 165 -1.59 -21.61 39.63
CA ALA A 165 -2.35 -22.50 40.49
C ALA A 165 -1.92 -23.94 40.19
N GLY A 166 -1.05 -24.46 41.05
CA GLY A 166 -1.09 -25.84 41.56
C GLY A 166 -1.14 -27.00 40.57
N PHE A 167 0.00 -27.67 40.44
CA PHE A 167 0.16 -29.12 40.29
C PHE A 167 -1.11 -30.00 40.41
N GLY A 168 -1.35 -30.83 39.40
CA GLY A 168 -2.22 -32.00 39.51
C GLY A 168 -2.50 -32.71 38.19
N ALA A 169 -1.58 -33.54 37.71
CA ALA A 169 -1.87 -34.61 36.75
C ALA A 169 -1.59 -35.98 37.42
N PRO A 170 -2.13 -37.13 36.97
CA PRO A 170 -3.08 -37.36 35.87
C PRO A 170 -4.29 -38.26 36.27
N ARG A 171 -5.35 -38.30 35.44
CA ARG A 171 -6.25 -39.47 35.37
C ARG A 171 -6.59 -39.79 33.91
N PRO A 172 -6.25 -40.98 33.39
CA PRO A 172 -6.82 -41.52 32.16
C PRO A 172 -8.00 -42.48 32.50
N PRO A 173 -8.54 -43.23 31.54
CA PRO A 173 -9.59 -42.84 30.60
C PRO A 173 -10.92 -43.54 30.92
N ASN A 174 -12.07 -42.91 30.67
CA ASN A 174 -13.35 -43.64 30.66
C ASN A 174 -13.92 -43.74 29.24
N LEU A 175 -13.85 -44.97 28.73
CA LEU A 175 -14.57 -45.52 27.58
C LEU A 175 -16.10 -45.44 27.77
N VAL A 176 -16.82 -45.72 26.66
CA VAL A 176 -18.23 -46.16 26.55
C VAL A 176 -19.22 -44.97 26.34
N ARG A 177 -20.08 -44.86 25.31
CA ARG A 177 -20.64 -45.81 24.32
C ARG A 177 -21.19 -45.03 23.10
N ILE A 178 -20.90 -45.52 21.90
CA ILE A 178 -21.62 -45.17 20.67
C ILE A 178 -23.03 -45.79 20.74
N ARG A 179 -24.09 -45.00 20.54
CA ARG A 179 -25.43 -45.51 20.22
C ARG A 179 -25.74 -45.20 18.76
N LYS A 180 -25.79 -46.23 17.91
CA LYS A 180 -26.56 -46.23 16.66
C LYS A 180 -28.05 -46.30 17.01
N ARG A 181 -28.88 -45.57 16.27
CA ARG A 181 -30.34 -45.62 16.29
C ARG A 181 -30.85 -46.06 14.90
N PRO A 182 -32.08 -46.60 14.84
CA PRO A 182 -32.49 -47.72 13.97
C PRO A 182 -32.56 -47.41 12.48
#